data_AF-A0A7K2ZHZ4-F1
#
_entry.id   AF-A0A7K2ZHZ4-F1
#
_cell.length_a   1.000
_cell.length_b   1.000
_cell.length_c   1.000
_cell.angle_alpha   90.00
_cell.angle_beta   90.00
_cell.angle_gamma   90.00
#
_symmetry.space_group_name_H-M   'P 1'
#
loop_
_entity.id
_entity.type
_entity.pdbx_description
1 polymer ?
#
loop_
_entity_poly.entity_id
_entity_poly.type
_entity_poly.pdbx_seq_one_letter_code
_entity_poly.pdbx_strand_id
1 'polypeptide(L)'
;MTVRRSAAALATTAVLLGAAAPFAAAPVAVAAPTPSPSVQLPLGLYGTTDPTYDGVWRQSLAFLAQKIEYVTPSKQSVDWLLEQQCDSGAFTSYRDDASVPCDASTVMDTNATAAAVQAFVELGQHRDAADNGADWLKSVQNEDGGWGYNPGSPSDANSTGVVIGALARTGVPINELTTADGSTPYTALQALAIPCDKKDGGAFAYQPGKKGELVANNDASAAATLGLLGRGMAVGDSNAVKDPVCTKGDDLTAEQSAQNGAHYLAATLAASPYLEQPPMPGAEESEPQPDFGNTADTVVALAASGHKDKAAASVEWLEKNSKDWAQQGGPAATAQLIFAAHATAADARDFGGVDLVAQLNATGPAPAVTALPSPTPTGPQPSSGTESEDSGLGLWWLVGLGLFFGAGIGFLLSMRRKKQRP
;
A
#
# COMPACT_ATOMS: atom_id res chain seq x y z
N MET A 1 -6.09 -40.12 22.68
CA MET A 1 -5.24 -40.13 21.46
C MET A 1 -6.14 -40.04 20.25
N THR A 2 -6.20 -38.88 19.59
CA THR A 2 -6.52 -38.72 18.16
C THR A 2 -6.34 -37.24 17.84
N VAL A 3 -5.22 -36.92 17.23
CA VAL A 3 -4.87 -35.59 16.72
C VAL A 3 -5.71 -35.34 15.47
N ARG A 4 -6.60 -34.34 15.49
CA ARG A 4 -7.25 -33.83 14.27
C ARG A 4 -6.44 -32.64 13.77
N ARG A 5 -5.84 -32.82 12.60
CA ARG A 5 -5.06 -31.83 11.87
C ARG A 5 -6.03 -30.92 11.12
N SER A 6 -6.00 -29.63 11.42
CA SER A 6 -6.61 -28.59 10.59
C SER A 6 -5.58 -28.16 9.55
N ALA A 7 -5.89 -28.35 8.28
CA ALA A 7 -5.14 -27.79 7.15
C ALA A 7 -5.88 -26.53 6.71
N ALA A 8 -5.25 -25.37 6.87
CA ALA A 8 -5.69 -24.13 6.23
C ALA A 8 -5.23 -24.20 4.76
N ALA A 9 -6.18 -24.17 3.83
CA ALA A 9 -5.92 -24.07 2.39
C ALA A 9 -6.22 -22.63 1.96
N LEU A 10 -5.18 -21.93 1.52
CA LEU A 10 -5.25 -20.63 0.85
C LEU A 10 -5.90 -20.82 -0.53
N ALA A 11 -6.99 -20.11 -0.81
CA ALA A 11 -7.64 -20.15 -2.12
C ALA A 11 -7.13 -19.01 -3.02
N THR A 12 -6.23 -19.37 -3.92
CA THR A 12 -5.91 -18.60 -5.13
C THR A 12 -7.05 -18.74 -6.13
N THR A 13 -7.71 -17.65 -6.52
CA THR A 13 -8.66 -17.66 -7.66
C THR A 13 -7.94 -17.23 -8.94
N ALA A 14 -7.35 -18.20 -9.64
CA ALA A 14 -6.95 -18.04 -11.03
C ALA A 14 -8.01 -18.71 -11.93
N VAL A 15 -8.70 -17.93 -12.75
CA VAL A 15 -9.59 -18.45 -13.81
C VAL A 15 -8.99 -18.09 -15.16
N LEU A 16 -8.35 -19.07 -15.82
CA LEU A 16 -8.02 -19.01 -17.24
C LEU A 16 -9.03 -19.82 -18.06
N LEU A 17 -9.79 -19.05 -18.86
CA LEU A 17 -10.30 -19.26 -20.23
C LEU A 17 -10.61 -20.67 -20.75
N GLY A 18 -11.84 -20.80 -21.29
CA GLY A 18 -12.24 -21.90 -22.16
C GLY A 18 -12.07 -21.58 -23.65
N ALA A 19 -11.73 -22.60 -24.44
CA ALA A 19 -12.14 -22.77 -25.83
C ALA A 19 -12.12 -24.25 -26.24
N ALA A 20 -13.28 -24.72 -26.72
CA ALA A 20 -13.57 -25.87 -27.60
C ALA A 20 -13.08 -27.31 -27.24
N ALA A 21 -14.04 -28.19 -26.95
CA ALA A 21 -13.89 -29.65 -26.82
C ALA A 21 -13.74 -30.36 -28.18
N PRO A 22 -13.20 -31.60 -28.20
CA PRO A 22 -14.12 -32.76 -28.12
C PRO A 22 -13.66 -33.87 -27.17
N PHE A 23 -14.66 -34.56 -26.60
CA PHE A 23 -14.68 -35.78 -25.78
C PHE A 23 -13.38 -36.62 -25.66
N ALA A 24 -12.84 -36.77 -24.44
CA ALA A 24 -12.37 -38.05 -23.87
C ALA A 24 -11.82 -37.90 -22.43
N ALA A 25 -12.27 -38.80 -21.54
CA ALA A 25 -11.77 -39.13 -20.19
C ALA A 25 -11.76 -38.03 -19.11
N ALA A 26 -12.52 -38.26 -18.03
CA ALA A 26 -12.44 -37.48 -16.80
C ALA A 26 -11.00 -37.51 -16.25
N PRO A 27 -10.42 -36.36 -15.86
CA PRO A 27 -9.13 -36.35 -15.19
C PRO A 27 -9.30 -37.01 -13.81
N VAL A 28 -8.55 -38.08 -13.58
CA VAL A 28 -8.38 -38.68 -12.26
C VAL A 28 -7.82 -37.59 -11.35
N ALA A 29 -8.51 -37.28 -10.26
CA ALA A 29 -8.00 -36.38 -9.23
C ALA A 29 -6.65 -36.90 -8.75
N VAL A 30 -5.56 -36.24 -9.17
CA VAL A 30 -4.24 -36.47 -8.60
C VAL A 30 -4.32 -35.92 -7.18
N ALA A 31 -4.16 -36.80 -6.19
CA ALA A 31 -4.09 -36.41 -4.79
C ALA A 31 -3.06 -35.29 -4.64
N ALA A 32 -3.41 -34.25 -3.87
CA ALA A 32 -2.48 -33.18 -3.56
C ALA A 32 -1.15 -33.77 -3.07
N PRO A 33 0.00 -33.28 -3.56
CA PRO A 33 1.28 -33.73 -3.06
C PRO A 33 1.29 -33.53 -1.53
N THR A 34 1.69 -34.58 -0.81
CA THR A 34 1.99 -34.52 0.62
C THR A 34 2.85 -33.31 0.93
N PRO A 35 2.65 -32.60 2.06
CA PRO A 35 3.44 -31.42 2.40
C PRO A 35 4.92 -31.79 2.31
N SER A 36 5.60 -31.15 1.35
CA SER A 36 7.04 -31.22 1.22
C SER A 36 7.66 -30.77 2.56
N PRO A 37 8.85 -31.29 2.93
CA PRO A 37 9.54 -30.82 4.12
C PRO A 37 9.61 -29.30 4.07
N SER A 38 9.32 -28.66 5.21
CA SER A 38 9.33 -27.20 5.38
C SER A 38 10.59 -26.63 4.73
N VAL A 39 10.42 -26.07 3.53
CA VAL A 39 11.48 -25.35 2.84
C VAL A 39 11.91 -24.25 3.78
N GLN A 40 13.19 -24.20 4.12
CA GLN A 40 13.71 -23.13 4.94
C GLN A 40 13.47 -21.83 4.17
N LEU A 41 12.60 -20.98 4.69
CA LEU A 41 12.29 -19.71 4.05
C LEU A 41 13.54 -18.80 4.03
N PRO A 42 13.70 -17.96 3.00
CA PRO A 42 14.82 -17.03 2.92
C PRO A 42 14.88 -16.15 4.17
N LEU A 43 16.08 -15.96 4.71
CA LEU A 43 16.27 -15.25 6.00
C LEU A 43 15.79 -13.79 5.96
N GLY A 44 15.77 -13.13 4.80
CA GLY A 44 15.34 -11.73 4.67
C GLY A 44 13.82 -11.53 4.62
N LEU A 45 13.06 -12.59 4.38
CA LEU A 45 11.64 -12.55 4.06
C LEU A 45 10.79 -12.42 5.32
N TYR A 46 9.80 -11.51 5.30
CA TYR A 46 8.78 -11.42 6.33
C TYR A 46 7.73 -12.53 6.16
N GLY A 47 7.31 -13.13 7.27
CA GLY A 47 6.29 -14.18 7.32
C GLY A 47 6.85 -15.60 7.23
N THR A 48 6.03 -16.56 7.65
CA THR A 48 6.40 -17.99 7.73
C THR A 48 5.60 -18.90 6.80
N THR A 49 4.65 -18.33 6.04
CA THR A 49 3.84 -19.04 5.04
C THR A 49 4.57 -19.09 3.69
N ASP A 50 4.14 -20.04 2.86
CA ASP A 50 4.63 -20.21 1.49
C ASP A 50 4.53 -18.89 0.69
N PRO A 51 5.66 -18.34 0.20
CA PRO A 51 5.68 -17.06 -0.49
C PRO A 51 5.35 -17.11 -1.98
N THR A 52 5.07 -18.31 -2.53
CA THR A 52 4.92 -18.52 -3.99
C THR A 52 4.04 -17.48 -4.68
N TYR A 53 3.01 -16.98 -4.00
CA TYR A 53 2.04 -16.03 -4.58
C TYR A 53 2.10 -14.61 -3.99
N ASP A 54 2.88 -14.37 -2.94
CA ASP A 54 2.82 -13.10 -2.20
C ASP A 54 4.16 -12.58 -1.67
N GLY A 55 5.28 -13.26 -1.95
CA GLY A 55 6.58 -12.94 -1.36
C GLY A 55 7.00 -11.48 -1.53
N VAL A 56 6.98 -10.97 -2.77
CA VAL A 56 7.31 -9.56 -3.06
C VAL A 56 6.25 -8.61 -2.52
N TRP A 57 4.97 -8.98 -2.61
CA TRP A 57 3.84 -8.17 -2.13
C TRP A 57 3.92 -7.95 -0.61
N ARG A 58 3.94 -9.04 0.18
CA ARG A 58 3.96 -8.98 1.64
C ARG A 58 5.21 -8.30 2.18
N GLN A 59 6.35 -8.48 1.50
CA GLN A 59 7.59 -7.82 1.85
C GLN A 59 7.50 -6.30 1.65
N SER A 60 6.95 -5.88 0.52
CA SER A 60 6.80 -4.47 0.17
C SER A 60 5.82 -3.77 1.12
N LEU A 61 4.68 -4.40 1.42
CA LEU A 61 3.72 -3.88 2.39
C LEU A 61 4.31 -3.78 3.80
N ALA A 62 5.12 -4.77 4.22
CA ALA A 62 5.82 -4.70 5.50
C ALA A 62 6.73 -3.48 5.59
N PHE A 63 7.47 -3.17 4.52
CA PHE A 63 8.35 -1.99 4.47
C PHE A 63 7.60 -0.67 4.49
N LEU A 64 6.51 -0.58 3.74
CA LEU A 64 5.63 0.60 3.75
C LEU A 64 5.09 0.84 5.17
N ALA A 65 4.57 -0.19 5.83
CA ALA A 65 4.01 -0.11 7.18
C ALA A 65 5.09 0.23 8.22
N GLN A 66 6.27 -0.38 8.13
CA GLN A 66 7.40 -0.02 8.97
C GLN A 66 7.77 1.46 8.80
N LYS A 67 7.83 1.96 7.56
CA LYS A 67 8.30 3.31 7.28
C LYS A 67 7.35 4.39 7.78
N ILE A 68 6.05 4.24 7.59
CA ILE A 68 5.07 5.20 8.15
C ILE A 68 5.05 5.18 9.68
N GLU A 69 5.49 4.07 10.29
CA GLU A 69 5.66 3.91 11.73
C GLU A 69 7.09 4.17 12.24
N TYR A 70 7.93 4.84 11.44
CA TYR A 70 9.30 5.23 11.80
C TYR A 70 10.23 4.04 12.17
N VAL A 71 9.96 2.88 11.60
CA VAL A 71 10.80 1.69 11.65
C VAL A 71 11.61 1.61 10.36
N THR A 72 12.93 1.43 10.48
CA THR A 72 13.82 1.17 9.34
C THR A 72 13.98 -0.34 9.20
N PRO A 73 13.59 -0.95 8.06
CA PRO A 73 13.71 -2.39 7.88
C PRO A 73 15.16 -2.87 8.00
N SER A 74 15.34 -4.17 8.22
CA SER A 74 16.68 -4.77 8.23
C SER A 74 17.33 -4.66 6.84
N LYS A 75 18.66 -4.46 6.79
CA LYS A 75 19.39 -4.47 5.52
C LYS A 75 19.19 -5.79 4.76
N GLN A 76 19.21 -6.91 5.48
CA GLN A 76 19.04 -8.25 4.89
C GLN A 76 17.68 -8.40 4.18
N SER A 77 16.64 -7.81 4.74
CA SER A 77 15.31 -7.81 4.14
C SER A 77 15.25 -6.94 2.89
N VAL A 78 15.88 -5.76 2.92
CA VAL A 78 15.92 -4.86 1.76
C VAL A 78 16.72 -5.50 0.62
N ASP A 79 17.88 -6.10 0.94
CA ASP A 79 18.70 -6.87 -0.01
C ASP A 79 17.88 -8.03 -0.63
N TRP A 80 17.11 -8.77 0.19
CA TRP A 80 16.25 -9.83 -0.33
C TRP A 80 15.23 -9.29 -1.35
N LEU A 81 14.57 -8.16 -1.08
CA LEU A 81 13.63 -7.57 -2.04
C LEU A 81 14.34 -7.14 -3.32
N LEU A 82 15.52 -6.52 -3.21
CA LEU A 82 16.32 -6.12 -4.38
C LEU A 82 16.68 -7.29 -5.29
N GLU A 83 17.11 -8.41 -4.69
CA GLU A 83 17.48 -9.61 -5.43
C GLU A 83 16.31 -10.21 -6.21
N GLN A 84 15.05 -9.96 -5.81
CA GLN A 84 13.87 -10.41 -6.54
C GLN A 84 13.70 -9.68 -7.89
N GLN A 85 14.26 -8.48 -8.07
CA GLN A 85 14.10 -7.71 -9.30
C GLN A 85 14.75 -8.42 -10.49
N CYS A 86 14.03 -8.50 -11.60
CA CYS A 86 14.58 -8.96 -12.88
C CYS A 86 15.37 -7.84 -13.58
N ASP A 87 16.24 -8.18 -14.53
CA ASP A 87 16.99 -7.21 -15.35
C ASP A 87 16.10 -6.22 -16.12
N SER A 88 14.83 -6.60 -16.37
CA SER A 88 13.82 -5.72 -16.97
C SER A 88 13.33 -4.60 -16.03
N GLY A 89 13.64 -4.66 -14.74
CA GLY A 89 13.07 -3.83 -13.68
C GLY A 89 11.81 -4.40 -13.03
N ALA A 90 11.21 -5.44 -13.62
CA ALA A 90 9.99 -6.06 -13.13
C ALA A 90 10.24 -7.01 -11.94
N PHE A 91 9.18 -7.34 -11.24
CA PHE A 91 9.15 -8.37 -10.21
C PHE A 91 8.15 -9.48 -10.59
N THR A 92 8.43 -10.71 -10.16
CA THR A 92 7.42 -11.76 -10.07
C THR A 92 6.77 -11.69 -8.68
N SER A 93 5.77 -12.53 -8.41
CA SER A 93 5.21 -12.64 -7.05
C SER A 93 6.25 -13.17 -6.05
N TYR A 94 7.13 -14.07 -6.51
CA TYR A 94 8.28 -14.62 -5.78
C TYR A 94 9.23 -15.38 -6.72
N ARG A 95 10.54 -15.29 -6.46
CA ARG A 95 11.61 -16.09 -7.06
C ARG A 95 12.30 -16.88 -5.96
N ASP A 96 12.25 -18.21 -6.08
CA ASP A 96 12.89 -19.15 -5.16
C ASP A 96 14.41 -19.09 -5.22
N ASP A 97 14.97 -18.91 -6.42
CA ASP A 97 16.38 -18.64 -6.66
C ASP A 97 16.57 -17.37 -7.50
N ALA A 98 16.86 -16.27 -6.80
CA ALA A 98 17.12 -14.96 -7.40
C ALA A 98 18.41 -14.91 -8.24
N SER A 99 19.28 -15.93 -8.17
CA SER A 99 20.48 -16.01 -9.01
C SER A 99 20.19 -16.51 -10.43
N VAL A 100 19.04 -17.16 -10.65
CA VAL A 100 18.59 -17.59 -11.98
C VAL A 100 18.03 -16.38 -12.72
N PRO A 101 18.61 -15.94 -13.86
CA PRO A 101 18.12 -14.79 -14.60
C PRO A 101 16.68 -14.99 -15.06
N CYS A 102 15.89 -13.91 -15.04
CA CYS A 102 14.56 -13.94 -15.61
C CYS A 102 14.62 -14.08 -17.14
N ASP A 103 13.74 -14.88 -17.70
CA ASP A 103 13.64 -15.15 -19.13
C ASP A 103 12.20 -15.00 -19.64
N ALA A 104 11.96 -15.34 -20.91
CA ALA A 104 10.65 -15.23 -21.53
C ALA A 104 9.57 -16.15 -20.91
N SER A 105 9.96 -17.14 -20.10
CA SER A 105 9.04 -18.02 -19.38
C SER A 105 8.70 -17.50 -17.99
N THR A 106 9.41 -16.47 -17.51
CA THR A 106 9.21 -15.90 -16.19
C THR A 106 7.96 -15.04 -16.17
N VAL A 107 6.98 -15.40 -15.34
CA VAL A 107 5.70 -14.68 -15.23
C VAL A 107 5.88 -13.45 -14.35
N MET A 108 5.81 -12.27 -14.96
CA MET A 108 5.89 -10.98 -14.24
C MET A 108 4.56 -10.62 -13.60
N ASP A 109 4.62 -9.88 -12.49
CA ASP A 109 3.48 -9.46 -11.68
C ASP A 109 3.49 -7.93 -11.55
N THR A 110 2.47 -7.27 -12.10
CA THR A 110 2.36 -5.80 -12.08
C THR A 110 2.14 -5.27 -10.68
N ASN A 111 1.42 -6.02 -9.84
CA ASN A 111 1.04 -5.60 -8.50
C ASN A 111 2.23 -5.73 -7.56
N ALA A 112 2.96 -6.84 -7.63
CA ALA A 112 4.22 -7.03 -6.93
C ALA A 112 5.25 -5.96 -7.33
N THR A 113 5.37 -5.68 -8.65
CA THR A 113 6.27 -4.62 -9.14
C THR A 113 5.89 -3.26 -8.58
N ALA A 114 4.61 -2.89 -8.64
CA ALA A 114 4.12 -1.61 -8.14
C ALA A 114 4.27 -1.47 -6.62
N ALA A 115 4.03 -2.54 -5.84
CA ALA A 115 4.26 -2.53 -4.40
C ALA A 115 5.75 -2.34 -4.07
N ALA A 116 6.65 -3.03 -4.76
CA ALA A 116 8.10 -2.90 -4.58
C ALA A 116 8.59 -1.48 -4.94
N VAL A 117 8.09 -0.90 -6.04
CA VAL A 117 8.37 0.50 -6.42
C VAL A 117 7.97 1.46 -5.31
N GLN A 118 6.75 1.35 -4.76
CA GLN A 118 6.31 2.18 -3.65
C GLN A 118 7.22 1.99 -2.42
N ALA A 119 7.57 0.75 -2.08
CA ALA A 119 8.43 0.46 -0.94
C ALA A 119 9.82 1.10 -1.09
N PHE A 120 10.49 0.97 -2.24
CA PHE A 120 11.79 1.59 -2.47
C PHE A 120 11.73 3.12 -2.42
N VAL A 121 10.67 3.73 -2.97
CA VAL A 121 10.45 5.18 -2.85
C VAL A 121 10.36 5.60 -1.37
N GLU A 122 9.53 4.92 -0.56
CA GLU A 122 9.37 5.28 0.86
C GLU A 122 10.64 5.05 1.69
N LEU A 123 11.39 3.99 1.37
CA LEU A 123 12.66 3.72 2.05
C LEU A 123 13.68 4.83 1.82
N GLY A 124 13.56 5.57 0.72
CA GLY A 124 14.55 6.58 0.31
C GLY A 124 15.89 5.94 -0.08
N GLN A 125 15.86 4.67 -0.46
CA GLN A 125 17.01 3.85 -0.85
C GLN A 125 16.68 3.09 -2.13
N HIS A 126 17.69 2.78 -2.94
CA HIS A 126 17.52 2.02 -4.19
C HIS A 126 16.53 2.67 -5.16
N ARG A 127 16.69 3.98 -5.35
CA ARG A 127 15.84 4.77 -6.26
C ARG A 127 15.92 4.26 -7.70
N ASP A 128 17.07 3.75 -8.11
CA ASP A 128 17.29 3.07 -9.38
C ASP A 128 16.38 1.84 -9.55
N ALA A 129 16.25 1.00 -8.53
CA ALA A 129 15.32 -0.14 -8.57
C ALA A 129 13.85 0.31 -8.72
N ALA A 130 13.46 1.38 -8.02
CA ALA A 130 12.13 1.97 -8.15
C ALA A 130 11.87 2.54 -9.55
N ASP A 131 12.83 3.28 -10.10
CA ASP A 131 12.71 3.90 -11.42
C ASP A 131 12.67 2.83 -12.51
N ASN A 132 13.50 1.77 -12.42
CA ASN A 132 13.45 0.63 -13.34
C ASN A 132 12.10 -0.10 -13.32
N GLY A 133 11.52 -0.32 -12.13
CA GLY A 133 10.19 -0.92 -12.00
C GLY A 133 9.09 -0.02 -12.59
N ALA A 134 9.17 1.29 -12.37
CA ALA A 134 8.24 2.25 -12.95
C ALA A 134 8.36 2.34 -14.48
N ASP A 135 9.58 2.28 -15.01
CA ASP A 135 9.84 2.22 -16.45
C ASP A 135 9.25 0.95 -17.07
N TRP A 136 9.40 -0.20 -16.41
CA TRP A 136 8.77 -1.44 -16.84
C TRP A 136 7.24 -1.35 -16.81
N LEU A 137 6.64 -0.84 -15.74
CA LEU A 137 5.19 -0.66 -15.62
C LEU A 137 4.62 0.19 -16.76
N LYS A 138 5.28 1.31 -17.10
CA LYS A 138 4.89 2.14 -18.27
C LYS A 138 4.99 1.36 -19.59
N SER A 139 5.99 0.49 -19.73
CA SER A 139 6.20 -0.28 -20.97
C SER A 139 5.14 -1.36 -21.23
N VAL A 140 4.42 -1.79 -20.20
CA VAL A 140 3.39 -2.85 -20.27
C VAL A 140 1.97 -2.32 -20.07
N GLN A 141 1.76 -1.01 -20.20
CA GLN A 141 0.43 -0.40 -20.19
C GLN A 141 -0.42 -0.95 -21.34
N ASN A 142 -1.67 -1.31 -21.05
CA ASN A 142 -2.63 -1.79 -22.04
C ASN A 142 -3.17 -0.64 -22.91
N GLU A 143 -3.77 -0.97 -24.05
CA GLU A 143 -4.33 0.03 -25.00
C GLU A 143 -5.41 0.93 -24.37
N ASP A 144 -6.16 0.42 -23.39
CA ASP A 144 -7.17 1.17 -22.64
C ASP A 144 -6.58 2.12 -21.57
N GLY A 145 -5.26 2.12 -21.42
CA GLY A 145 -4.51 2.91 -20.45
C GLY A 145 -4.31 2.25 -19.09
N GLY A 146 -4.88 1.07 -18.84
CA GLY A 146 -4.81 0.35 -17.57
C GLY A 146 -3.80 -0.79 -17.53
N TRP A 147 -3.89 -1.59 -16.46
CA TRP A 147 -3.09 -2.80 -16.24
C TRP A 147 -3.95 -3.92 -15.69
N GLY A 148 -3.66 -5.15 -16.10
CA GLY A 148 -4.11 -6.36 -15.43
C GLY A 148 -2.98 -6.95 -14.58
N TYR A 149 -3.33 -7.88 -13.68
CA TYR A 149 -2.38 -8.55 -12.76
C TYR A 149 -1.07 -9.05 -13.40
N ASN A 150 -1.13 -9.58 -14.62
CA ASN A 150 0.03 -9.92 -15.43
C ASN A 150 0.06 -9.04 -16.68
N PRO A 151 1.25 -8.71 -17.22
CA PRO A 151 1.35 -7.92 -18.44
C PRO A 151 0.58 -8.57 -19.60
N GLY A 152 -0.25 -7.76 -20.29
CA GLY A 152 -1.10 -8.21 -21.40
C GLY A 152 -2.43 -8.86 -20.99
N SER A 153 -2.69 -9.09 -19.70
CA SER A 153 -4.03 -9.44 -19.23
C SER A 153 -4.97 -8.23 -19.32
N PRO A 154 -6.31 -8.44 -19.42
CA PRO A 154 -7.27 -7.33 -19.43
C PRO A 154 -7.11 -6.43 -18.21
N SER A 155 -7.24 -5.12 -18.40
CA SER A 155 -7.13 -4.16 -17.31
C SER A 155 -8.20 -4.38 -16.25
N ASP A 156 -7.81 -4.29 -14.98
CA ASP A 156 -8.71 -4.35 -13.83
C ASP A 156 -8.48 -3.16 -12.89
N ALA A 157 -9.50 -2.85 -12.09
CA ALA A 157 -9.49 -1.69 -11.20
C ALA A 157 -8.39 -1.79 -10.13
N ASN A 158 -8.11 -3.00 -9.63
CA ASN A 158 -7.20 -3.23 -8.51
C ASN A 158 -5.76 -3.02 -8.95
N SER A 159 -5.34 -3.73 -10.00
CA SER A 159 -4.02 -3.61 -10.61
C SER A 159 -3.78 -2.20 -11.12
N THR A 160 -4.74 -1.61 -11.84
CA THR A 160 -4.61 -0.24 -12.33
C THR A 160 -4.45 0.76 -11.18
N GLY A 161 -5.24 0.64 -10.10
CA GLY A 161 -5.15 1.52 -8.93
C GLY A 161 -3.79 1.46 -8.23
N VAL A 162 -3.27 0.25 -8.00
CA VAL A 162 -1.95 0.05 -7.35
C VAL A 162 -0.80 0.55 -8.24
N VAL A 163 -0.88 0.34 -9.56
CA VAL A 163 0.12 0.83 -10.52
C VAL A 163 0.12 2.37 -10.59
N ILE A 164 -1.06 3.01 -10.61
CA ILE A 164 -1.15 4.47 -10.53
C ILE A 164 -0.45 5.00 -9.28
N GLY A 165 -0.71 4.37 -8.11
CA GLY A 165 -0.04 4.74 -6.87
C GLY A 165 1.49 4.66 -6.97
N ALA A 166 2.03 3.58 -7.56
CA ALA A 166 3.47 3.43 -7.76
C ALA A 166 4.07 4.50 -8.67
N LEU A 167 3.45 4.75 -9.83
CA LEU A 167 3.91 5.75 -10.79
C LEU A 167 3.81 7.18 -10.21
N ALA A 168 2.77 7.48 -9.45
CA ALA A 168 2.63 8.77 -8.80
C ALA A 168 3.73 8.99 -7.74
N ARG A 169 4.09 7.96 -6.97
CA ARG A 169 5.19 8.02 -5.99
C ARG A 169 6.57 8.22 -6.64
N THR A 170 6.78 7.76 -7.87
CA THR A 170 8.03 8.04 -8.61
C THR A 170 8.04 9.43 -9.26
N GLY A 171 6.92 10.16 -9.23
CA GLY A 171 6.79 11.52 -9.77
C GLY A 171 6.31 11.56 -11.22
N VAL A 172 5.75 10.45 -11.74
CA VAL A 172 5.15 10.42 -13.08
C VAL A 172 3.84 11.22 -13.07
N PRO A 173 3.65 12.20 -13.97
CA PRO A 173 2.37 12.87 -14.16
C PRO A 173 1.37 11.90 -14.82
N ILE A 174 0.51 11.28 -14.02
CA ILE A 174 -0.39 10.19 -14.45
C ILE A 174 -1.32 10.60 -15.61
N ASN A 175 -1.78 11.84 -15.63
CA ASN A 175 -2.62 12.39 -16.70
C ASN A 175 -1.88 12.61 -18.03
N GLU A 176 -0.54 12.61 -18.01
CA GLU A 176 0.30 12.76 -19.21
C GLU A 176 0.83 11.40 -19.72
N LEU A 177 0.60 10.32 -18.96
CA LEU A 177 0.90 8.96 -19.41
C LEU A 177 -0.22 8.49 -20.34
N THR A 178 -0.05 8.77 -21.64
CA THR A 178 -1.06 8.47 -22.66
C THR A 178 -0.64 7.31 -23.57
N THR A 179 -1.59 6.46 -23.91
CA THR A 179 -1.51 5.51 -25.02
C THR A 179 -1.66 6.24 -26.37
N ALA A 180 -1.50 5.51 -27.49
CA ALA A 180 -1.58 6.09 -28.83
C ALA A 180 -2.95 6.68 -29.19
N ASP A 181 -4.03 6.19 -28.59
CA ASP A 181 -5.41 6.68 -28.77
C ASP A 181 -5.80 7.78 -27.76
N GLY A 182 -4.88 8.14 -26.86
CA GLY A 182 -5.09 9.16 -25.84
C GLY A 182 -5.70 8.66 -24.53
N SER A 183 -5.89 7.34 -24.38
CA SER A 183 -6.27 6.76 -23.10
C SER A 183 -5.19 6.99 -22.04
N THR A 184 -5.62 7.17 -20.80
CA THR A 184 -4.77 7.39 -19.62
C THR A 184 -5.11 6.34 -18.55
N PRO A 185 -4.27 6.19 -17.51
CA PRO A 185 -4.61 5.37 -16.35
C PRO A 185 -5.94 5.74 -15.69
N TYR A 186 -6.28 7.03 -15.67
CA TYR A 186 -7.55 7.48 -15.10
C TYR A 186 -8.74 7.09 -15.97
N THR A 187 -8.63 7.19 -17.30
CA THR A 187 -9.73 6.77 -18.18
C THR A 187 -9.98 5.27 -18.11
N ALA A 188 -8.93 4.46 -17.91
CA ALA A 188 -9.07 3.02 -17.68
C ALA A 188 -9.92 2.73 -16.42
N LEU A 189 -9.65 3.41 -15.29
CA LEU A 189 -10.47 3.27 -14.10
C LEU A 189 -11.89 3.81 -14.30
N GLN A 190 -12.04 4.94 -14.97
CA GLN A 190 -13.34 5.55 -15.23
C GLN A 190 -14.23 4.68 -16.12
N ALA A 191 -13.65 3.90 -17.04
CA ALA A 191 -14.38 2.92 -17.84
C ALA A 191 -14.99 1.77 -17.01
N LEU A 192 -14.49 1.55 -15.78
CA LEU A 192 -14.99 0.56 -14.83
C LEU A 192 -16.00 1.14 -13.82
N ALA A 193 -16.27 2.45 -13.88
CA ALA A 193 -17.19 3.11 -12.98
C ALA A 193 -18.66 2.84 -13.33
N ILE A 194 -19.46 2.49 -12.33
CA ILE A 194 -20.91 2.34 -12.48
C ILE A 194 -21.55 3.74 -12.41
N PRO A 195 -22.31 4.18 -13.43
CA PRO A 195 -22.90 5.51 -13.43
C PRO A 195 -23.86 5.74 -12.24
N CYS A 196 -23.83 6.95 -11.69
CA CYS A 196 -24.62 7.34 -10.51
C CYS A 196 -26.15 7.28 -10.66
N ASP A 197 -26.67 7.03 -11.87
CA ASP A 197 -28.11 6.81 -12.12
C ASP A 197 -28.49 5.31 -12.15
N LYS A 198 -27.52 4.42 -11.95
CA LYS A 198 -27.74 2.97 -11.90
C LYS A 198 -27.77 2.46 -10.46
N LYS A 199 -28.19 1.20 -10.32
CA LYS A 199 -28.01 0.45 -9.07
C LYS A 199 -26.51 0.39 -8.77
N ASP A 200 -26.17 0.61 -7.50
CA ASP A 200 -24.78 0.63 -7.00
C ASP A 200 -23.92 1.71 -7.69
N GLY A 201 -24.57 2.81 -8.12
CA GLY A 201 -23.92 3.93 -8.77
C GLY A 201 -22.81 4.54 -7.93
N GLY A 202 -21.68 4.81 -8.59
CA GLY A 202 -20.43 5.26 -7.97
C GLY A 202 -19.45 4.15 -7.62
N ALA A 203 -19.91 2.90 -7.52
CA ALA A 203 -19.01 1.76 -7.38
C ALA A 203 -18.16 1.55 -8.64
N PHE A 204 -17.09 0.78 -8.50
CA PHE A 204 -16.28 0.29 -9.61
C PHE A 204 -16.41 -1.23 -9.72
N ALA A 205 -16.40 -1.71 -10.96
CA ALA A 205 -16.24 -3.13 -11.24
C ALA A 205 -14.76 -3.52 -11.20
N TYR A 206 -14.48 -4.78 -10.83
CA TYR A 206 -13.14 -5.35 -11.00
C TYR A 206 -12.74 -5.34 -12.48
N GLN A 207 -13.59 -5.93 -13.32
CA GLN A 207 -13.50 -5.96 -14.77
C GLN A 207 -14.91 -5.99 -15.37
N PRO A 208 -15.09 -5.62 -16.65
CA PRO A 208 -16.35 -5.83 -17.35
C PRO A 208 -16.62 -7.33 -17.50
N GLY A 209 -17.88 -7.74 -17.33
CA GLY A 209 -18.33 -9.07 -17.68
C GLY A 209 -18.32 -9.31 -19.20
N LYS A 210 -18.70 -10.51 -19.63
CA LYS A 210 -18.58 -10.93 -21.05
C LYS A 210 -19.40 -10.07 -22.02
N LYS A 211 -20.44 -9.38 -21.53
CA LYS A 211 -21.28 -8.48 -22.33
C LYS A 211 -21.01 -7.01 -22.01
N GLY A 212 -19.91 -6.70 -21.31
CA GLY A 212 -19.57 -5.36 -20.86
C GLY A 212 -20.35 -4.90 -19.62
N GLU A 213 -21.04 -5.81 -18.93
CA GLU A 213 -21.74 -5.48 -17.69
C GLU A 213 -20.75 -5.15 -16.57
N LEU A 214 -21.06 -4.10 -15.81
CA LEU A 214 -20.29 -3.68 -14.63
C LEU A 214 -21.03 -4.12 -13.38
N VAL A 215 -20.33 -4.81 -12.48
CA VAL A 215 -20.87 -5.29 -11.20
C VAL A 215 -20.05 -4.66 -10.09
N ALA A 216 -20.74 -4.04 -9.13
CA ALA A 216 -20.09 -3.38 -8.01
C ALA A 216 -19.19 -4.37 -7.26
N ASN A 217 -17.95 -3.96 -7.02
CA ASN A 217 -16.98 -4.72 -6.25
C ASN A 217 -16.32 -3.76 -5.26
N ASN A 218 -16.35 -4.10 -3.97
CA ASN A 218 -15.92 -3.19 -2.91
C ASN A 218 -14.40 -2.97 -2.91
N ASP A 219 -13.62 -4.02 -3.15
CA ASP A 219 -12.16 -3.96 -3.28
C ASP A 219 -11.76 -3.10 -4.48
N ALA A 220 -12.34 -3.38 -5.65
CA ALA A 220 -12.16 -2.57 -6.85
C ALA A 220 -12.55 -1.10 -6.64
N SER A 221 -13.62 -0.85 -5.88
CA SER A 221 -14.05 0.51 -5.56
C SER A 221 -13.06 1.23 -4.65
N ALA A 222 -12.49 0.55 -3.66
CA ALA A 222 -11.45 1.11 -2.79
C ALA A 222 -10.16 1.41 -3.59
N ALA A 223 -9.68 0.44 -4.36
CA ALA A 223 -8.49 0.58 -5.19
C ALA A 223 -8.63 1.66 -6.26
N ALA A 224 -9.77 1.71 -6.97
CA ALA A 224 -10.04 2.73 -7.98
C ALA A 224 -10.18 4.13 -7.36
N THR A 225 -10.83 4.25 -6.19
CA THR A 225 -10.92 5.52 -5.47
C THR A 225 -9.53 6.04 -5.14
N LEU A 226 -8.67 5.21 -4.57
CA LEU A 226 -7.29 5.59 -4.22
C LEU A 226 -6.44 5.90 -5.46
N GLY A 227 -6.58 5.07 -6.50
CA GLY A 227 -5.91 5.23 -7.79
C GLY A 227 -6.27 6.55 -8.48
N LEU A 228 -7.55 6.90 -8.55
CA LEU A 228 -8.03 8.14 -9.16
C LEU A 228 -7.54 9.41 -8.43
N LEU A 229 -7.19 9.30 -7.15
CA LEU A 229 -6.54 10.36 -6.37
C LEU A 229 -5.03 10.45 -6.62
N GLY A 230 -4.45 9.51 -7.37
CA GLY A 230 -3.00 9.42 -7.60
C GLY A 230 -2.21 9.12 -6.33
N ARG A 231 -2.76 8.34 -5.40
CA ARG A 231 -2.16 8.06 -4.09
C ARG A 231 -1.65 6.62 -3.99
N GLY A 232 -0.57 6.44 -3.22
CA GLY A 232 -0.04 5.13 -2.86
C GLY A 232 -0.78 4.49 -1.68
N MET A 233 -0.49 3.23 -1.39
CA MET A 233 -1.20 2.42 -0.38
C MET A 233 -1.02 2.95 1.05
N ALA A 234 0.18 3.46 1.37
CA ALA A 234 0.53 3.96 2.69
C ALA A 234 0.27 5.47 2.84
N VAL A 235 -0.83 5.97 2.27
CA VAL A 235 -1.21 7.38 2.34
C VAL A 235 -1.83 7.73 3.69
N GLY A 236 -1.62 8.96 4.15
CA GLY A 236 -2.33 9.55 5.29
C GLY A 236 -3.73 10.06 4.92
N ASP A 237 -4.33 10.86 5.80
CA ASP A 237 -5.59 11.53 5.49
C ASP A 237 -5.44 12.74 4.55
N SER A 238 -6.56 13.08 3.92
CA SER A 238 -6.75 14.38 3.28
C SER A 238 -7.60 15.29 4.19
N ASN A 239 -7.55 16.60 3.93
CA ASN A 239 -8.43 17.55 4.59
C ASN A 239 -9.89 17.13 4.45
N ALA A 240 -10.65 17.27 5.54
CA ALA A 240 -12.08 16.98 5.53
C ALA A 240 -12.77 17.77 4.42
N VAL A 241 -13.58 17.06 3.63
CA VAL A 241 -14.39 17.65 2.57
C VAL A 241 -15.88 17.56 2.94
N LYS A 242 -16.76 18.07 2.06
CA LYS A 242 -18.20 17.84 2.21
C LYS A 242 -18.50 16.37 1.97
N ASP A 243 -19.54 15.84 2.61
CA ASP A 243 -20.02 14.47 2.38
C ASP A 243 -19.98 14.07 0.90
N PRO A 244 -19.55 12.84 0.58
CA PRO A 244 -19.33 12.44 -0.80
C PRO A 244 -20.68 12.33 -1.52
N VAL A 245 -20.75 12.92 -2.71
CA VAL A 245 -21.96 12.94 -3.54
C VAL A 245 -21.69 12.22 -4.85
N CYS A 246 -22.58 11.30 -5.23
CA CYS A 246 -22.53 10.66 -6.53
C CYS A 246 -22.87 11.66 -7.65
N THR A 247 -21.83 12.16 -8.31
CA THR A 247 -21.90 13.11 -9.42
C THR A 247 -22.17 12.38 -10.73
N LYS A 248 -23.22 12.82 -11.44
CA LYS A 248 -23.59 12.30 -12.77
C LYS A 248 -22.86 13.03 -13.88
N GLY A 249 -22.57 12.34 -14.97
CA GLY A 249 -22.02 12.90 -16.19
C GLY A 249 -21.08 11.92 -16.88
N ASP A 250 -20.82 12.17 -18.15
CA ASP A 250 -19.93 11.35 -18.98
C ASP A 250 -18.49 11.92 -19.03
N ASP A 251 -18.32 13.19 -18.63
CA ASP A 251 -17.03 13.93 -18.64
C ASP A 251 -16.55 14.23 -17.21
N LEU A 252 -16.58 13.25 -16.31
CA LEU A 252 -16.12 13.44 -14.94
C LEU A 252 -14.60 13.59 -14.88
N THR A 253 -14.11 14.47 -14.00
CA THR A 253 -12.69 14.48 -13.65
C THR A 253 -12.34 13.24 -12.82
N ALA A 254 -11.04 12.89 -12.78
CA ALA A 254 -10.56 11.78 -11.95
C ALA A 254 -10.98 11.96 -10.48
N GLU A 255 -10.87 13.18 -9.94
CA GLU A 255 -11.33 13.52 -8.60
C GLU A 255 -12.84 13.30 -8.42
N GLN A 256 -13.67 13.73 -9.38
CA GLN A 256 -15.12 13.49 -9.29
C GLN A 256 -15.44 11.99 -9.31
N SER A 257 -14.75 11.20 -10.12
CA SER A 257 -14.88 9.75 -10.14
C SER A 257 -14.42 9.11 -8.83
N ALA A 258 -13.34 9.61 -8.20
CA ALA A 258 -12.90 9.16 -6.88
C ALA A 258 -13.95 9.46 -5.80
N GLN A 259 -14.54 10.66 -5.83
CA GLN A 259 -15.61 11.05 -4.90
C GLN A 259 -16.89 10.21 -5.09
N ASN A 260 -17.16 9.74 -6.31
CA ASN A 260 -18.24 8.77 -6.56
C ASN A 260 -17.95 7.41 -5.92
N GLY A 261 -16.70 6.93 -6.01
CA GLY A 261 -16.26 5.73 -5.30
C GLY A 261 -16.38 5.87 -3.78
N ALA A 262 -15.92 6.99 -3.23
CA ALA A 262 -16.08 7.31 -1.81
C ALA A 262 -17.56 7.38 -1.38
N HIS A 263 -18.45 7.90 -2.23
CA HIS A 263 -19.89 7.92 -1.97
C HIS A 263 -20.45 6.50 -1.80
N TYR A 264 -20.12 5.60 -2.73
CA TYR A 264 -20.55 4.21 -2.66
C TYR A 264 -19.99 3.52 -1.40
N LEU A 265 -18.69 3.63 -1.16
CA LEU A 265 -18.02 2.99 -0.02
C LEU A 265 -18.56 3.48 1.33
N ALA A 266 -18.77 4.80 1.47
CA ALA A 266 -19.34 5.39 2.68
C ALA A 266 -20.78 4.88 2.93
N ALA A 267 -21.60 4.75 1.88
CA ALA A 267 -22.94 4.19 2.00
C ALA A 267 -22.91 2.71 2.40
N THR A 268 -21.98 1.93 1.83
CA THR A 268 -21.79 0.52 2.18
C THR A 268 -21.38 0.36 3.65
N LEU A 269 -20.41 1.14 4.12
CA LEU A 269 -19.94 1.07 5.52
C LEU A 269 -20.92 1.67 6.54
N ALA A 270 -21.80 2.58 6.11
CA ALA A 270 -22.90 3.04 6.95
C ALA A 270 -23.96 1.96 7.21
N ALA A 271 -24.13 1.00 6.28
CA ALA A 271 -25.06 -0.12 6.45
C ALA A 271 -24.48 -1.23 7.34
N SER A 272 -23.18 -1.48 7.25
CA SER A 272 -22.43 -2.41 8.09
C SER A 272 -21.01 -1.87 8.32
N PRO A 273 -20.46 -1.89 9.54
CA PRO A 273 -19.14 -1.32 9.80
C PRO A 273 -17.99 -2.12 9.16
N TYR A 274 -18.28 -3.19 8.43
CA TYR A 274 -17.31 -3.99 7.68
C TYR A 274 -17.89 -4.42 6.35
N LEU A 275 -16.99 -4.70 5.40
CA LEU A 275 -17.32 -5.35 4.15
C LEU A 275 -17.43 -6.86 4.33
N GLU A 276 -18.27 -7.49 3.53
CA GLU A 276 -18.41 -8.94 3.50
C GLU A 276 -17.75 -9.51 2.24
N GLN A 277 -17.14 -10.68 2.39
CA GLN A 277 -16.68 -11.51 1.29
C GLN A 277 -17.71 -12.64 1.06
N PRO A 278 -18.03 -12.95 -0.21
CA PRO A 278 -18.92 -14.06 -0.52
C PRO A 278 -18.29 -15.39 -0.08
N PRO A 279 -19.11 -16.41 0.25
CA PRO A 279 -18.59 -17.72 0.61
C PRO A 279 -17.77 -18.29 -0.55
N MET A 280 -16.62 -18.89 -0.22
CA MET A 280 -15.77 -19.51 -1.24
C MET A 280 -16.51 -20.67 -1.91
N PRO A 281 -16.39 -20.86 -3.23
CA PRO A 281 -16.97 -22.02 -3.91
C PRO A 281 -16.52 -23.34 -3.27
N GLY A 282 -17.47 -24.09 -2.71
CA GLY A 282 -17.19 -25.37 -2.04
C GLY A 282 -16.86 -25.26 -0.54
N ALA A 283 -16.98 -24.09 0.07
CA ALA A 283 -16.87 -23.93 1.52
C ALA A 283 -18.04 -24.62 2.25
N GLU A 284 -17.75 -25.16 3.45
CA GLU A 284 -18.79 -25.68 4.36
C GLU A 284 -19.66 -24.54 4.92
N GLU A 285 -19.08 -23.35 5.04
CA GLU A 285 -19.78 -22.13 5.44
C GLU A 285 -20.44 -21.47 4.23
N SER A 286 -21.77 -21.34 4.28
CA SER A 286 -22.58 -20.76 3.21
C SER A 286 -22.91 -19.28 3.40
N GLU A 287 -22.61 -18.73 4.58
CA GLU A 287 -22.90 -17.33 4.91
C GLU A 287 -21.70 -16.43 4.56
N PRO A 288 -21.94 -15.21 4.05
CA PRO A 288 -20.90 -14.20 3.88
C PRO A 288 -20.11 -14.00 5.17
N GLN A 289 -18.80 -13.86 5.03
CA GLN A 289 -17.90 -13.63 6.17
C GLN A 289 -17.37 -12.20 6.16
N PRO A 290 -16.99 -11.65 7.33
CA PRO A 290 -16.30 -10.37 7.34
C PRO A 290 -15.00 -10.41 6.52
N ASP A 291 -14.78 -9.33 5.78
CA ASP A 291 -13.59 -9.11 4.97
C ASP A 291 -12.76 -7.99 5.60
N PHE A 292 -11.80 -8.39 6.43
CA PHE A 292 -10.95 -7.45 7.17
C PHE A 292 -10.02 -6.65 6.26
N GLY A 293 -9.45 -7.29 5.23
CA GLY A 293 -8.50 -6.66 4.32
C GLY A 293 -9.17 -5.57 3.50
N ASN A 294 -10.28 -5.91 2.83
CA ASN A 294 -11.01 -4.93 2.03
C ASN A 294 -11.65 -3.85 2.91
N THR A 295 -12.04 -4.16 4.14
CA THR A 295 -12.49 -3.15 5.11
C THR A 295 -11.35 -2.16 5.43
N ALA A 296 -10.13 -2.65 5.68
CA ALA A 296 -8.98 -1.79 5.94
C ALA A 296 -8.61 -0.93 4.72
N ASP A 297 -8.61 -1.49 3.51
CA ASP A 297 -8.31 -0.74 2.29
C ASP A 297 -9.40 0.31 1.99
N THR A 298 -10.67 0.00 2.32
CA THR A 298 -11.77 0.97 2.22
C THR A 298 -11.60 2.13 3.21
N VAL A 299 -11.14 1.85 4.43
CA VAL A 299 -10.80 2.89 5.42
C VAL A 299 -9.73 3.83 4.85
N VAL A 300 -8.67 3.28 4.25
CA VAL A 300 -7.61 4.06 3.60
C VAL A 300 -8.18 4.92 2.45
N ALA A 301 -9.00 4.34 1.57
CA ALA A 301 -9.60 5.07 0.45
C ALA A 301 -10.52 6.22 0.91
N LEU A 302 -11.33 6.01 1.94
CA LEU A 302 -12.19 7.05 2.53
C LEU A 302 -11.38 8.16 3.20
N ALA A 303 -10.33 7.80 3.95
CA ALA A 303 -9.46 8.79 4.57
C ALA A 303 -8.71 9.63 3.53
N ALA A 304 -8.16 8.99 2.49
CA ALA A 304 -7.44 9.64 1.41
C ALA A 304 -8.33 10.60 0.59
N SER A 305 -9.63 10.30 0.48
CA SER A 305 -10.63 11.14 -0.20
C SER A 305 -11.26 12.23 0.69
N GLY A 306 -10.83 12.34 1.96
CA GLY A 306 -11.26 13.38 2.89
C GLY A 306 -12.48 13.03 3.74
N HIS A 307 -12.81 11.73 3.85
CA HIS A 307 -14.01 11.19 4.52
C HIS A 307 -13.68 10.20 5.64
N LYS A 308 -12.58 10.42 6.37
CA LYS A 308 -12.20 9.52 7.48
C LYS A 308 -13.28 9.39 8.56
N ASP A 309 -14.14 10.40 8.72
CA ASP A 309 -15.29 10.36 9.62
C ASP A 309 -16.32 9.29 9.22
N LYS A 310 -16.46 9.01 7.92
CA LYS A 310 -17.31 7.94 7.40
C LYS A 310 -16.72 6.54 7.63
N ALA A 311 -15.42 6.45 7.94
CA ALA A 311 -14.72 5.21 8.23
C ALA A 311 -14.59 4.92 9.74
N ALA A 312 -15.02 5.84 10.62
CA ALA A 312 -14.76 5.74 12.06
C ALA A 312 -15.30 4.45 12.70
N ALA A 313 -16.56 4.08 12.41
CA ALA A 313 -17.15 2.85 12.93
C ALA A 313 -16.44 1.58 12.42
N SER A 314 -15.84 1.64 11.23
CA SER A 314 -15.06 0.54 10.66
C SER A 314 -13.70 0.39 11.31
N VAL A 315 -13.05 1.50 11.68
CA VAL A 315 -11.81 1.46 12.48
C VAL A 315 -12.07 0.82 13.84
N GLU A 316 -13.11 1.27 14.56
CA GLU A 316 -13.51 0.68 15.84
C GLU A 316 -13.83 -0.82 15.72
N TRP A 317 -14.46 -1.22 14.60
CA TRP A 317 -14.73 -2.63 14.32
C TRP A 317 -13.45 -3.42 14.05
N LEU A 318 -12.51 -2.87 13.27
CA LEU A 318 -11.22 -3.50 13.02
C LEU A 318 -10.44 -3.67 14.32
N GLU A 319 -10.32 -2.64 15.16
CA GLU A 319 -9.66 -2.71 16.47
C GLU A 319 -10.19 -3.88 17.32
N LYS A 320 -11.50 -4.05 17.34
CA LYS A 320 -12.13 -5.08 18.17
C LYS A 320 -11.98 -6.50 17.61
N ASN A 321 -11.90 -6.66 16.29
CA ASN A 321 -12.12 -7.97 15.65
C ASN A 321 -10.93 -8.49 14.83
N SER A 322 -9.94 -7.66 14.48
CA SER A 322 -8.93 -8.03 13.47
C SER A 322 -7.70 -8.74 14.03
N LYS A 323 -7.53 -8.84 15.35
CA LYS A 323 -6.34 -9.44 15.99
C LYS A 323 -5.98 -10.82 15.43
N ASP A 324 -6.93 -11.74 15.47
CA ASP A 324 -6.70 -13.12 15.03
C ASP A 324 -6.48 -13.19 13.51
N TRP A 325 -7.19 -12.35 12.75
CA TRP A 325 -7.02 -12.23 11.30
C TRP A 325 -5.62 -11.72 10.95
N ALA A 326 -5.13 -10.67 11.62
CA ALA A 326 -3.79 -10.13 11.39
C ALA A 326 -2.69 -11.14 11.70
N GLN A 327 -2.85 -11.89 12.80
CA GLN A 327 -1.90 -12.93 13.17
C GLN A 327 -1.88 -14.08 12.15
N GLN A 328 -3.04 -14.49 11.65
CA GLN A 328 -3.15 -15.59 10.68
C GLN A 328 -2.74 -15.17 9.27
N GLY A 329 -3.11 -13.96 8.85
CA GLY A 329 -2.79 -13.39 7.54
C GLY A 329 -1.36 -12.87 7.43
N GLY A 330 -0.63 -12.77 8.55
CA GLY A 330 0.80 -12.51 8.56
C GLY A 330 1.17 -11.05 8.20
N PRO A 331 2.32 -10.84 7.52
CA PRO A 331 2.87 -9.50 7.32
C PRO A 331 1.96 -8.56 6.53
N ALA A 332 1.38 -9.03 5.42
CA ALA A 332 0.52 -8.21 4.57
C ALA A 332 -0.77 -7.78 5.30
N ALA A 333 -1.45 -8.73 5.96
CA ALA A 333 -2.64 -8.44 6.75
C ALA A 333 -2.35 -7.45 7.90
N THR A 334 -1.23 -7.65 8.60
CA THR A 334 -0.80 -6.72 9.66
C THR A 334 -0.49 -5.33 9.08
N ALA A 335 0.18 -5.25 7.93
CA ALA A 335 0.48 -3.98 7.26
C ALA A 335 -0.78 -3.22 6.82
N GLN A 336 -1.81 -3.90 6.30
CA GLN A 336 -3.08 -3.27 5.92
C GLN A 336 -3.77 -2.59 7.13
N LEU A 337 -3.75 -3.23 8.30
CA LEU A 337 -4.28 -2.59 9.51
C LEU A 337 -3.45 -1.37 9.94
N ILE A 338 -2.12 -1.44 9.78
CA ILE A 338 -1.25 -0.29 10.05
C ILE A 338 -1.56 0.85 9.06
N PHE A 339 -1.83 0.57 7.78
CA PHE A 339 -2.27 1.59 6.82
C PHE A 339 -3.60 2.23 7.23
N ALA A 340 -4.60 1.44 7.62
CA ALA A 340 -5.88 1.94 8.09
C ALA A 340 -5.72 2.81 9.35
N ALA A 341 -4.90 2.39 10.31
CA ALA A 341 -4.59 3.15 11.51
C ALA A 341 -3.89 4.48 11.16
N HIS A 342 -2.85 4.43 10.32
CA HIS A 342 -2.11 5.60 9.86
C HIS A 342 -3.02 6.61 9.14
N ALA A 343 -3.84 6.14 8.19
CA ALA A 343 -4.73 6.98 7.40
C ALA A 343 -5.81 7.66 8.25
N THR A 344 -6.15 7.12 9.42
CA THR A 344 -7.18 7.67 10.31
C THR A 344 -6.64 8.31 11.58
N ALA A 345 -5.31 8.28 11.78
CA ALA A 345 -4.60 8.67 12.99
C ALA A 345 -4.98 7.85 14.24
N ALA A 346 -5.45 6.61 14.06
CA ALA A 346 -5.52 5.63 15.15
C ALA A 346 -4.12 5.10 15.50
N ASP A 347 -3.92 4.61 16.72
CA ASP A 347 -2.61 4.16 17.18
C ASP A 347 -2.33 2.71 16.75
N ALA A 348 -1.46 2.53 15.75
CA ALA A 348 -1.04 1.21 15.29
C ALA A 348 -0.29 0.38 16.35
N ARG A 349 0.22 1.01 17.43
CA ARG A 349 0.89 0.33 18.55
C ARG A 349 -0.07 -0.06 19.68
N ASP A 350 -1.31 0.43 19.64
CA ASP A 350 -2.39 0.05 20.56
C ASP A 350 -3.71 -0.09 19.80
N PHE A 351 -3.70 -0.93 18.76
CA PHE A 351 -4.85 -1.13 17.89
C PHE A 351 -5.72 -2.24 18.46
N GLY A 352 -6.69 -1.86 19.31
CA GLY A 352 -7.53 -2.82 20.04
C GLY A 352 -6.74 -3.66 21.05
N GLY A 353 -5.69 -3.09 21.67
CA GLY A 353 -4.81 -3.79 22.59
C GLY A 353 -3.72 -4.64 21.92
N VAL A 354 -3.48 -4.45 20.62
CA VAL A 354 -2.43 -5.12 19.85
C VAL A 354 -1.44 -4.09 19.32
N ASP A 355 -0.15 -4.33 19.59
CA ASP A 355 0.93 -3.61 18.93
C ASP A 355 1.19 -4.24 17.55
N LEU A 356 0.54 -3.71 16.52
CA LEU A 356 0.66 -4.21 15.14
C LEU A 356 2.08 -4.02 14.61
N VAL A 357 2.77 -2.97 15.04
CA VAL A 357 4.15 -2.68 14.62
C VAL A 357 5.10 -3.73 15.19
N ALA A 358 4.97 -4.07 16.47
CA ALA A 358 5.73 -5.15 17.08
C ALA A 358 5.38 -6.51 16.46
N GLN A 359 4.10 -6.78 16.20
CA GLN A 359 3.65 -8.00 15.53
C GLN A 359 4.30 -8.14 14.15
N LEU A 360 4.25 -7.11 13.31
CA LEU A 360 4.86 -7.11 11.98
C LEU A 360 6.38 -7.34 12.09
N ASN A 361 7.06 -6.60 12.96
CA ASN A 361 8.51 -6.72 13.15
C ASN A 361 8.93 -8.12 13.61
N ALA A 362 8.10 -8.80 14.41
CA ALA A 362 8.38 -10.15 14.88
C ALA A 362 8.27 -11.22 13.78
N THR A 363 7.72 -10.88 12.61
CA THR A 363 7.56 -11.83 11.49
C THR A 363 8.76 -11.90 10.55
N GLY A 364 9.78 -11.05 10.74
CA GLY A 364 10.98 -11.02 9.91
C GLY A 364 12.24 -10.69 10.72
N PRO A 365 13.38 -10.41 10.06
CA PRO A 365 14.60 -9.97 10.73
C PRO A 365 14.39 -8.72 11.59
N ALA A 366 15.21 -8.61 12.64
CA ALA A 366 15.18 -7.45 13.51
C ALA A 366 15.40 -6.14 12.70
N PRO A 367 14.55 -5.12 12.89
CA PRO A 367 14.73 -3.83 12.23
C PRO A 367 16.08 -3.20 12.53
N ALA A 368 16.60 -2.41 11.58
CA ALA A 368 17.87 -1.69 11.78
C ALA A 368 17.74 -0.57 12.82
N VAL A 369 16.59 0.13 12.82
CA VAL A 369 16.27 1.21 13.76
C VAL A 369 14.77 1.20 14.02
N THR A 370 14.38 1.36 15.28
CA THR A 370 13.00 1.66 15.68
C THR A 370 13.01 2.99 16.42
N ALA A 371 12.45 4.04 15.81
CA ALA A 371 12.25 5.30 16.52
C ALA A 371 10.85 5.32 17.14
N LEU A 372 10.76 5.61 18.44
CA LEU A 372 9.48 5.99 19.04
C LEU A 372 9.28 7.48 18.78
N PRO A 373 8.13 7.91 18.20
CA PRO A 373 7.82 9.33 18.15
C PRO A 373 7.90 9.90 19.56
N SER A 374 8.70 10.95 19.75
CA SER A 374 8.75 11.63 21.04
C SER A 374 7.35 12.17 21.33
N PRO A 375 6.79 11.99 22.53
CA PRO A 375 5.51 12.60 22.87
C PRO A 375 5.63 14.09 22.63
N THR A 376 4.71 14.65 21.84
CA THR A 376 4.56 16.10 21.69
C THR A 376 4.46 16.67 23.11
N PRO A 377 5.35 17.61 23.52
CA PRO A 377 5.27 18.20 24.84
C PRO A 377 3.88 18.81 25.05
N THR A 378 3.06 18.20 25.91
CA THR A 378 1.73 18.68 26.29
C THR A 378 1.78 19.71 27.43
N GLY A 379 2.95 20.26 27.70
CA GLY A 379 3.11 21.42 28.57
C GLY A 379 2.90 22.73 27.80
N PRO A 380 2.56 23.84 28.48
CA PRO A 380 2.60 25.15 27.87
C PRO A 380 3.96 25.33 27.19
N GLN A 381 3.98 25.59 25.88
CA GLN A 381 5.17 26.17 25.27
C GLN A 381 5.51 27.42 26.09
N PRO A 382 6.74 27.56 26.61
CA PRO A 382 7.12 28.79 27.28
C PRO A 382 6.94 29.93 26.27
N SER A 383 5.92 30.74 26.49
CA SER A 383 5.74 31.99 25.77
C SER A 383 7.03 32.77 25.93
N SER A 384 7.61 33.25 24.83
CA SER A 384 8.63 34.28 24.82
C SER A 384 8.02 35.61 25.30
N GLY A 385 7.60 35.62 26.56
CA GLY A 385 7.17 36.80 27.30
C GLY A 385 8.40 37.45 27.89
N THR A 386 8.84 38.54 27.28
CA THR A 386 9.66 39.55 27.95
C THR A 386 8.81 40.22 29.03
N GLU A 387 8.77 39.65 30.22
CA GLU A 387 8.46 40.39 31.44
C GLU A 387 9.50 40.06 32.51
N SER A 388 10.17 41.12 32.91
CA SER A 388 11.27 41.17 33.85
C SER A 388 10.75 41.23 35.27
N GLU A 389 11.04 40.24 36.10
CA GLU A 389 11.20 40.44 37.54
C GLU A 389 12.35 39.59 38.09
N ASP A 390 13.22 40.26 38.84
CA ASP A 390 14.50 39.83 39.36
C ASP A 390 14.40 38.65 40.34
N SER A 391 15.21 37.60 40.11
CA SER A 391 15.76 36.73 41.16
C SER A 391 17.07 36.07 40.68
N GLY A 392 18.12 36.89 40.59
CA GLY A 392 19.50 36.57 40.96
C GLY A 392 20.09 35.18 40.68
N LEU A 393 20.45 34.89 39.41
CA LEU A 393 21.69 34.20 39.05
C LEU A 393 22.22 34.82 37.73
N GLY A 394 22.81 36.00 37.86
CA GLY A 394 23.14 36.90 36.76
C GLY A 394 24.37 36.49 35.94
N LEU A 395 24.17 36.42 34.62
CA LEU A 395 24.84 37.18 33.55
C LEU A 395 26.38 37.18 33.40
N TRP A 396 27.17 36.64 34.34
CA TRP A 396 28.63 36.62 34.23
C TRP A 396 29.17 35.49 33.34
N TRP A 397 28.41 34.40 33.18
CA TRP A 397 28.82 33.27 32.35
C TRP A 397 28.62 33.52 30.84
N LEU A 398 27.60 34.30 30.47
CA LEU A 398 27.26 34.57 29.07
C LEU A 398 28.12 35.68 28.45
N VAL A 399 28.70 36.58 29.26
CA VAL A 399 29.67 37.58 28.77
C VAL A 399 31.07 36.98 28.58
N GLY A 400 31.44 35.95 29.34
CA GLY A 400 32.74 35.27 29.23
C GLY A 400 32.92 34.43 27.95
N LEU A 401 31.84 33.83 27.43
CA LEU A 401 31.89 33.01 26.20
C LEU A 401 31.71 33.83 24.92
N GLY A 402 31.02 34.98 24.99
CA GLY A 402 30.82 35.89 23.85
C GLY A 402 32.07 36.71 23.46
N LEU A 403 33.01 36.90 24.38
CA LEU A 403 34.28 37.62 24.11
C LEU A 403 35.39 36.72 23.55
N PHE A 404 35.25 35.39 23.57
CA PHE A 404 36.25 34.47 23.00
C PHE A 404 36.06 34.14 21.51
N PHE A 405 34.86 34.36 20.95
CA PHE A 405 34.59 34.13 19.52
C PHE A 405 34.58 35.41 18.66
N GLY A 406 34.48 36.60 19.27
CA GLY A 406 34.49 37.89 18.56
C GLY A 406 35.87 38.37 18.08
N ALA A 407 36.97 37.86 18.63
CA ALA A 407 38.33 38.28 18.25
C ALA A 407 38.94 37.50 17.07
N GLY A 408 38.39 36.33 16.70
CA GLY A 408 38.95 35.47 15.64
C GLY A 408 38.49 35.79 14.22
N ILE A 409 37.28 36.35 14.05
CA ILE A 409 36.68 36.59 12.73
C ILE A 409 37.18 37.92 12.11
N GLY A 410 37.52 38.92 12.94
CA GLY A 410 38.06 40.20 12.49
C GLY A 410 39.49 40.12 11.91
N PHE A 411 40.31 39.16 12.36
CA PHE A 411 41.71 39.02 11.91
C PHE A 411 41.83 38.31 10.55
N LEU A 412 40.90 37.40 10.23
CA LEU A 412 40.93 36.62 8.97
C LEU A 412 40.37 37.37 7.75
N LEU A 413 39.53 38.39 7.95
CA LEU A 413 38.99 39.23 6.87
C LEU A 413 39.92 40.39 6.46
N SER A 414 40.87 40.79 7.33
CA SER A 414 41.85 41.85 7.04
C SER A 414 43.07 41.37 6.22
N MET A 415 43.45 40.09 6.31
CA MET A 415 44.62 39.55 5.58
C MET A 415 44.33 39.11 4.13
N ARG A 416 43.07 38.90 3.73
CA ARG A 416 42.73 38.51 2.35
C ARG A 416 42.66 39.68 1.36
N ARG A 417 42.58 40.94 1.82
CA ARG A 417 42.51 42.13 0.95
C ARG A 417 43.87 42.74 0.57
N LYS A 418 44.99 42.25 1.12
CA LYS A 418 46.35 42.80 0.84
C LYS A 418 47.15 42.05 -0.23
N LYS A 419 46.61 41.01 -0.88
CA LYS A 419 47.32 40.25 -1.93
C LYS A 419 46.76 40.40 -3.35
N GLN A 420 45.93 41.42 -3.61
CA GLN A 420 45.47 41.71 -4.97
C GLN A 420 45.55 43.21 -5.28
N ARG A 421 46.73 43.65 -5.75
CA ARG A 421 46.96 44.61 -6.87
C ARG A 421 48.47 44.96 -6.94
N PRO A 422 48.97 45.30 -8.14
CA PRO A 422 50.16 44.71 -8.76
C PRO A 422 51.49 45.07 -8.11
#